data_AF-B7WUL1-F1
#
_entry.id   AF-B7WUL1-F1
#
_cell.length_a   1.000
_cell.length_b   1.000
_cell.length_c   1.000
_cell.angle_alpha   90.00
_cell.angle_beta   90.00
_cell.angle_gamma   90.00
#
_symmetry.space_group_name_H-M   'P 1'
#
loop_
_entity.id
_entity.type
_entity.pdbx_description
1 polymer ?
#
loop_
_entity_poly.entity_id
_entity_poly.type
_entity_poly.pdbx_seq_one_letter_code
_entity_poly.pdbx_strand_id
1 'polypeptide(L)'
;MQTTMELLEAALQKKNSTEWAAQLKLSGNALRTAKHRGNLSPAIAGALAEELGEDPQKWIVIAALESERESACKTRMVRKFLTGAALAGTLLGASGAATASVVNTTQTAAECILC
;
A
#
# COMPACT_ATOMS: atom_id res chain seq x y z
N MET A 1 0.76 -1.88 9.20
CA MET A 1 1.64 -2.15 8.05
C MET A 1 1.37 -1.11 6.98
N GLN A 2 2.38 -0.35 6.58
CA GLN A 2 2.30 0.75 5.60
C GLN A 2 3.16 0.50 4.36
N THR A 3 4.24 -0.27 4.48
CA THR A 3 5.19 -0.55 3.40
C THR A 3 5.28 -2.04 3.06
N THR A 4 5.68 -2.38 1.83
CA THR A 4 5.85 -3.79 1.44
C THR A 4 6.95 -4.51 2.22
N MET A 5 7.93 -3.77 2.74
CA MET A 5 8.96 -4.32 3.61
C MET A 5 8.43 -4.67 4.99
N GLU A 6 7.49 -3.90 5.55
CA GLU A 6 6.78 -4.29 6.77
C GLU A 6 5.92 -5.55 6.55
N LEU A 7 5.29 -5.68 5.38
CA LEU A 7 4.56 -6.89 5.01
C LEU A 7 5.49 -8.11 4.98
N LEU A 8 6.68 -7.95 4.38
CA LEU A 8 7.70 -9.00 4.35
C LEU A 8 8.18 -9.35 5.77
N GLU A 9 8.44 -8.36 6.61
CA GLU A 9 8.88 -8.58 8.00
C GLU A 9 7.81 -9.35 8.80
N ALA A 10 6.54 -8.95 8.68
CA ALA A 10 5.42 -9.66 9.29
C ALA A 10 5.30 -11.11 8.79
N ALA A 11 5.56 -11.35 7.50
CA ALA A 11 5.62 -12.70 6.97
C ALA A 11 6.77 -13.51 7.58
N LEU A 12 7.96 -12.92 7.70
CA LEU A 12 9.16 -13.57 8.24
C LEU A 12 9.05 -13.92 9.73
N GLN A 13 8.16 -13.25 10.47
CA GLN A 13 7.82 -13.64 11.85
C GLN A 13 7.04 -14.97 11.92
N LYS A 14 6.29 -15.33 10.87
CA LYS A 14 5.50 -16.57 10.83
C LYS A 14 6.27 -17.77 10.29
N LYS A 15 7.07 -17.56 9.24
CA LYS A 15 7.82 -18.61 8.54
C LYS A 15 9.14 -18.04 8.03
N ASN A 16 10.15 -18.89 7.86
CA ASN A 16 11.42 -18.45 7.30
C ASN A 16 11.28 -18.13 5.79
N SER A 17 12.28 -17.44 5.23
CA SER A 17 12.25 -17.01 3.82
C SER A 17 12.22 -18.19 2.84
N THR A 18 12.82 -19.33 3.19
CA THR A 18 12.89 -20.50 2.30
C THR A 18 11.54 -21.19 2.23
N GLU A 19 10.84 -21.31 3.35
CA GLU A 19 9.48 -21.84 3.42
C GLU A 19 8.51 -20.97 2.62
N TRP A 20 8.58 -19.64 2.77
CA TRP A 20 7.79 -18.74 1.95
C TRP A 20 8.11 -18.86 0.46
N ALA A 21 9.39 -18.95 0.09
CA ALA A 21 9.77 -19.14 -1.31
C ALA A 21 9.22 -20.46 -1.87
N ALA A 22 9.25 -21.55 -1.10
CA ALA A 22 8.67 -22.83 -1.50
C ALA A 22 7.15 -22.76 -1.63
N GLN A 23 6.46 -22.18 -0.65
CA GLN A 23 5.00 -22.06 -0.64
C GLN A 23 4.49 -21.19 -1.80
N LEU A 24 5.13 -20.05 -2.04
CA LEU A 24 4.78 -19.13 -3.11
C LEU A 24 5.35 -19.54 -4.48
N LYS A 25 6.01 -20.70 -4.56
CA LYS A 25 6.67 -21.23 -5.78
C LYS A 25 7.63 -20.22 -6.42
N LEU A 26 8.36 -19.48 -5.59
CA LEU A 26 9.37 -18.50 -5.99
C LEU A 26 10.75 -19.17 -6.08
N SER A 27 11.66 -18.54 -6.83
CA SER A 27 13.07 -18.91 -6.74
C SER A 27 13.62 -18.59 -5.36
N GLY A 28 14.58 -19.38 -4.86
CA GLY A 28 15.15 -19.20 -3.52
C GLY A 28 15.79 -17.81 -3.31
N ASN A 29 16.15 -17.11 -4.39
CA ASN A 29 16.69 -15.75 -4.33
C ASN A 29 15.64 -14.65 -4.41
N ALA A 30 14.38 -14.92 -4.77
CA ALA A 30 13.37 -13.89 -5.05
C ALA A 30 13.16 -12.95 -3.85
N LEU A 31 12.94 -13.51 -2.65
CA LEU A 31 12.76 -12.70 -1.43
C LEU A 31 14.05 -12.00 -1.02
N ARG A 32 15.22 -12.61 -1.24
CA ARG A 32 16.52 -11.99 -0.97
C ARG A 32 16.75 -10.77 -1.87
N THR A 33 16.46 -10.92 -3.16
CA THR A 33 16.56 -9.82 -4.14
C THR A 33 15.58 -8.71 -3.82
N ALA A 34 14.34 -9.03 -3.43
CA ALA A 34 13.37 -8.02 -3.02
C ALA A 34 13.83 -7.25 -1.77
N LYS A 35 14.33 -7.96 -0.74
CA LYS A 35 14.90 -7.35 0.46
C LYS A 35 16.09 -6.44 0.15
N HIS A 36 16.98 -6.86 -0.75
CA HIS A 36 18.10 -6.03 -1.19
C HIS A 36 17.64 -4.78 -1.96
N ARG A 37 16.56 -4.87 -2.74
CA ARG A 37 15.98 -3.73 -3.46
C ARG A 37 15.19 -2.78 -2.56
N GLY A 38 14.76 -3.25 -1.39
CA GLY A 38 13.96 -2.48 -0.44
C GLY A 38 12.48 -2.40 -0.82
N ASN A 39 12.01 -3.21 -1.77
CA ASN A 39 10.61 -3.32 -2.15
C ASN A 39 10.25 -4.72 -2.66
N LEU A 40 8.98 -5.10 -2.47
CA LEU A 40 8.43 -6.31 -3.09
C LEU A 40 7.91 -5.99 -4.49
N SER A 41 7.97 -6.98 -5.39
CA SER A 41 7.22 -6.87 -6.64
C SER A 41 5.70 -6.98 -6.36
N PRO A 42 4.84 -6.38 -7.19
CA PRO A 42 3.40 -6.43 -6.98
C PRO A 42 2.84 -7.85 -6.84
N ALA A 43 3.35 -8.79 -7.64
CA ALA A 43 2.94 -10.20 -7.56
C ALA A 43 3.31 -10.86 -6.22
N ILE A 44 4.53 -10.62 -5.72
CA ILE A 44 4.97 -11.21 -4.43
C ILE A 44 4.21 -10.57 -3.27
N ALA A 45 3.99 -9.25 -3.31
CA ALA A 45 3.22 -8.55 -2.30
C ALA A 45 1.78 -9.05 -2.21
N GLY A 46 1.10 -9.24 -3.35
CA GLY A 46 -0.26 -9.80 -3.40
C GLY A 46 -0.33 -11.20 -2.82
N ALA A 47 0.59 -12.09 -3.22
CA ALA A 47 0.60 -13.47 -2.76
C ALA A 47 0.93 -13.59 -1.26
N LEU A 48 1.85 -12.77 -0.74
CA LEU A 48 2.11 -12.69 0.70
C LEU A 48 0.91 -12.13 1.48
N ALA A 49 0.24 -11.11 0.94
CA ALA A 49 -0.93 -10.53 1.58
C ALA A 49 -2.06 -11.55 1.72
N GLU A 50 -2.34 -12.34 0.68
CA GLU A 50 -3.35 -13.40 0.70
C GLU A 50 -3.08 -14.40 1.84
N GLU A 51 -1.84 -14.85 1.96
CA GLU A 51 -1.42 -15.80 3.00
C GLU A 51 -1.41 -15.20 4.41
N LEU A 52 -1.27 -13.87 4.52
CA LEU A 52 -1.34 -13.15 5.79
C LEU A 52 -2.78 -12.78 6.20
N GLY A 53 -3.77 -13.00 5.32
CA GLY A 53 -5.17 -12.60 5.53
C GLY A 53 -5.43 -11.10 5.29
N GLU A 54 -4.53 -10.45 4.55
CA GLU A 54 -4.63 -9.05 4.13
C GLU A 54 -5.23 -8.95 2.72
N ASP A 55 -5.68 -7.76 2.31
CA ASP A 55 -6.24 -7.54 0.97
C ASP A 55 -5.13 -7.58 -0.13
N PRO A 56 -5.11 -8.60 -1.00
CA PRO A 56 -4.07 -8.73 -2.03
C PRO A 56 -4.09 -7.57 -3.03
N GLN A 57 -5.27 -7.06 -3.38
CA GLN A 57 -5.40 -5.98 -4.37
C GLN A 57 -4.77 -4.69 -3.86
N LYS A 58 -5.04 -4.36 -2.59
CA LYS A 58 -4.41 -3.21 -1.94
C LYS A 58 -2.89 -3.33 -1.94
N TRP A 59 -2.35 -4.50 -1.60
CA TRP A 59 -0.90 -4.71 -1.50
C TRP A 59 -0.19 -4.73 -2.86
N ILE A 60 -0.85 -5.24 -3.91
CA ILE A 60 -0.38 -5.10 -5.29
C ILE A 60 -0.22 -3.62 -5.66
N VAL A 61 -1.22 -2.79 -5.34
CA VAL A 61 -1.19 -1.35 -5.66
C VAL A 61 -0.13 -0.62 -4.85
N ILE A 62 0.00 -0.90 -3.55
CA ILE A 62 1.04 -0.30 -2.71
C ILE A 62 2.44 -0.62 -3.26
N ALA A 63 2.70 -1.89 -3.58
CA ALA A 63 3.97 -2.32 -4.17
C ALA A 63 4.28 -1.62 -5.50
N ALA A 64 3.27 -1.47 -6.37
CA ALA A 64 3.44 -0.76 -7.63
C ALA A 64 3.78 0.73 -7.39
N LEU A 65 3.07 1.39 -6.48
CA LEU A 65 3.32 2.79 -6.13
C LEU A 65 4.69 3.01 -5.47
N GLU A 66 5.17 2.06 -4.67
CA GLU A 66 6.52 2.13 -4.07
C GLU A 66 7.62 2.12 -5.14
N SER A 67 7.44 1.37 -6.23
CA SER A 67 8.39 1.32 -7.35
C SER A 67 8.32 2.53 -8.29
N GLU A 68 7.24 3.31 -8.22
CA GLU A 68 7.01 4.46 -9.08
C GLU A 68 7.86 5.66 -8.66
N ARG A 69 8.25 6.50 -9.63
CA ARG A 69 9.01 7.72 -9.34
C ARG A 69 8.17 8.72 -8.54
N GLU A 70 8.83 9.49 -7.68
CA GLU A 70 8.16 10.57 -6.94
C GLU A 70 7.49 11.57 -7.88
N SER A 71 6.20 11.77 -7.67
CA SER A 71 5.36 12.68 -8.44
C SER A 71 4.12 13.06 -7.63
N ALA A 72 3.51 14.21 -7.96
CA ALA A 72 2.22 14.59 -7.37
C ALA A 72 1.12 13.54 -7.61
N CYS A 73 1.20 12.81 -8.73
CA CYS A 73 0.30 11.70 -9.03
C CYS A 73 0.48 10.54 -8.02
N LYS A 74 1.73 10.13 -7.77
CA LYS A 74 2.06 9.11 -6.77
C LYS A 74 1.53 9.49 -5.39
N THR A 75 1.81 10.70 -4.91
CA THR A 75 1.33 11.17 -3.60
C THR A 75 -0.20 11.10 -3.49
N ARG A 76 -0.92 11.51 -4.53
CA ARG A 76 -2.40 11.43 -4.58
C ARG A 76 -2.90 9.99 -4.53
N MET A 77 -2.25 9.10 -5.28
CA MET A 77 -2.65 7.68 -5.34
C MET A 77 -2.33 6.96 -4.04
N VAL A 78 -1.14 7.13 -3.48
CA VAL A 78 -0.75 6.58 -2.18
C VAL A 78 -1.75 6.99 -1.10
N ARG A 79 -2.12 8.28 -1.06
CA ARG A 79 -3.16 8.76 -0.14
C ARG A 79 -4.47 7.99 -0.34
N LYS A 80 -4.96 7.85 -1.58
CA LYS A 80 -6.21 7.12 -1.88
C LYS A 80 -6.19 5.68 -1.39
N PHE A 81 -5.10 4.94 -1.56
CA PHE A 81 -5.04 3.52 -1.21
C PHE A 81 -4.62 3.24 0.24
N LEU A 82 -3.90 4.15 0.88
CA LEU A 82 -3.60 4.06 2.32
C LEU A 82 -4.77 4.56 3.18
N THR A 83 -5.48 5.62 2.78
CA THR A 83 -6.64 6.16 3.52
C THR A 83 -7.98 5.55 3.12
N GLY A 84 -8.12 5.05 1.89
CA GLY A 84 -9.35 4.40 1.41
C GLY A 84 -9.73 3.12 2.15
N ALA A 85 -8.78 2.48 2.84
CA ALA A 85 -9.06 1.38 3.75
C ALA A 85 -9.99 1.78 4.91
N ALA A 86 -10.10 3.08 5.25
CA ALA A 86 -11.03 3.56 6.27
C ALA A 86 -12.47 3.76 5.75
N LEU A 87 -12.70 3.84 4.43
CA LEU A 87 -14.02 4.11 3.83
C LEU A 87 -14.69 2.88 3.20
N ALA A 88 -13.96 1.78 2.98
CA ALA A 88 -14.56 0.54 2.49
C ALA A 88 -15.41 -0.19 3.55
N GLY A 89 -15.24 0.14 4.84
CA GLY A 89 -16.04 -0.41 5.94
C GLY A 89 -17.39 0.26 6.17
N THR A 90 -17.75 1.33 5.45
CA THR A 90 -18.95 2.14 5.73
C THR A 90 -20.17 1.82 4.84
N LEU A 91 -20.10 0.84 3.93
CA LEU A 91 -21.20 0.54 3.00
C LEU A 91 -22.06 -0.69 3.34
N LEU A 92 -21.83 -1.36 4.47
CA LEU A 92 -22.81 -2.30 5.03
C LEU A 92 -23.26 -1.86 6.43
N GLY A 93 -24.23 -0.94 6.46
CA GLY A 93 -25.08 -0.71 7.64
C GLY A 93 -24.90 0.63 8.35
N ALA A 94 -25.42 1.71 7.76
CA ALA A 94 -25.88 2.87 8.52
C ALA A 94 -26.96 3.62 7.74
N SER A 95 -28.20 3.14 7.83
CA SER A 95 -29.37 4.01 7.73
C SER A 95 -29.32 4.99 8.91
N GLY A 96 -28.83 6.22 8.69
CA GLY A 96 -28.81 7.26 9.71
C GLY A 96 -28.05 8.50 9.27
N ALA A 97 -28.80 9.60 9.10
CA ALA A 97 -28.37 10.92 8.68
C ALA A 97 -27.12 11.48 9.38
N ALA A 98 -26.21 12.08 8.61
CA ALA A 98 -25.62 13.42 8.85
C ALA A 98 -24.52 13.68 7.80
N THR A 99 -24.84 14.52 6.81
CA THR A 99 -23.85 15.13 5.91
C THR A 99 -22.98 16.09 6.73
N ALA A 100 -21.74 15.70 7.03
CA ALA A 100 -20.73 16.63 7.52
C ALA A 100 -19.78 17.01 6.38
N SER A 101 -19.79 18.30 6.07
CA SER A 101 -19.02 19.00 5.06
C SER A 101 -17.51 18.75 5.14
N VAL A 102 -16.91 18.23 4.07
CA VAL A 102 -15.46 18.34 3.87
C VAL A 102 -15.16 19.75 3.35
N VAL A 103 -14.73 20.62 4.26
CA VAL A 103 -14.08 21.89 3.94
C VAL A 103 -12.71 21.56 3.34
N ASN A 104 -12.61 21.68 2.02
CA ASN A 104 -11.34 21.60 1.32
C ASN A 104 -10.66 22.97 1.44
N THR A 105 -9.75 23.12 2.41
CA THR A 105 -8.93 24.32 2.58
C THR A 105 -8.11 24.52 1.30
N THR A 106 -8.52 25.50 0.51
CA THR A 106 -7.80 25.94 -0.69
C THR A 106 -6.42 26.42 -0.31
N GLN A 107 -5.45 25.68 -0.82
CA GLN A 107 -4.06 25.99 -1.03
C GLN A 107 -3.89 27.41 -1.62
N THR A 108 -3.57 28.39 -0.79
CA THR A 108 -3.10 29.71 -1.24
C THR A 108 -1.64 29.60 -1.68
N ALA A 109 -1.45 29.32 -2.97
CA ALA A 109 -0.20 29.59 -3.67
C ALA A 109 -0.48 30.68 -4.71
N ALA A 110 -0.38 31.94 -4.28
CA ALA A 110 -0.40 33.12 -5.15
C ALA A 110 0.31 34.29 -4.45
N GLU A 111 1.60 34.14 -4.15
CA GLU A 111 2.51 35.29 -4.09
C GLU A 111 3.30 35.29 -5.39
N CYS A 112 2.75 35.97 -6.38
CA CYS A 112 3.43 36.37 -7.60
C CYS A 112 2.81 37.72 -8.00
N ILE A 113 3.22 38.80 -7.33
CA ILE A 113 3.03 40.17 -7.82
C ILE A 113 4.34 40.92 -7.60
N LEU A 114 4.94 41.31 -8.72
CA LEU A 114 5.98 42.31 -8.86
C LEU A 114 5.59 43.63 -8.16
N CYS A 115 6.51 44.18 -7.37
CA CYS A 115 6.92 45.59 -7.38
C CYS A 115 8.31 45.68 -6.75
#